data_AF-A0A926BK03-F1
#
_entry.id   AF-A0A926BK03-F1
#
_cell.length_a   1.000
_cell.length_b   1.000
_cell.length_c   1.000
_cell.angle_alpha   90.00
_cell.angle_beta   90.00
_cell.angle_gamma   90.00
#
_symmetry.space_group_name_H-M   'P 1'
#
loop_
_entity.id
_entity.type
_entity.pdbx_description
1 polymer ?
#
loop_
_entity_poly.entity_id
_entity_poly.type
_entity_poly.pdbx_seq_one_letter_code
_entity_poly.pdbx_strand_id
1 'polypeptide(L)'
;MGFILTVLGIVSVLSGAAGLVIAAALPWATVTLLNTPLAIPGLALGWGGVTAGIGVICVAQFGILRRFAYLGIALGVAAAYIGVRAERETGESVVRYLLNVQRRLAPVNARLAEVTLPPIEPFGAAIKTRRDYVGAGVGYTIWAGGVVAAGSVLLVAGERLRRTCGYCRRAWSAKRGETVSFCTNCGKQPASVPLCAGCATPLLRGEKFCPVCGTGTSPNKTAVMTTKVV
;
A
#
# COMPACT_ATOMS: atom_id res chain seq x y z
N MET A 1 -10.89 -1.29 17.12
CA MET A 1 -10.03 -2.02 16.17
C MET A 1 -10.42 -1.78 14.71
N GLY A 2 -11.67 -2.04 14.28
CA GLY A 2 -12.09 -1.83 12.87
C GLY A 2 -11.86 -0.41 12.32
N PHE A 3 -12.18 0.64 13.09
CA PHE A 3 -11.94 2.03 12.69
C PHE A 3 -10.45 2.32 12.43
N ILE A 4 -9.57 1.86 13.32
CA ILE A 4 -8.12 2.04 13.21
C ILE A 4 -7.60 1.36 11.92
N LEU A 5 -8.04 0.14 11.62
CA LEU A 5 -7.65 -0.57 10.40
C LEU A 5 -8.15 0.14 9.13
N THR A 6 -9.35 0.73 9.16
CA THR A 6 -9.85 1.50 8.02
C THR A 6 -9.07 2.78 7.79
N VAL A 7 -8.69 3.50 8.85
CA VAL A 7 -7.86 4.71 8.73
C VAL A 7 -6.47 4.34 8.20
N LEU A 8 -5.83 3.32 8.77
CA LEU A 8 -4.53 2.81 8.31
C LEU A 8 -4.59 2.36 6.84
N GLY A 9 -5.66 1.67 6.45
CA GLY A 9 -5.88 1.25 5.06
C GLY A 9 -5.99 2.43 4.10
N ILE A 10 -6.76 3.47 4.44
CA ILE A 10 -6.89 4.69 3.61
C ILE A 10 -5.54 5.40 3.48
N VAL A 11 -4.84 5.62 4.60
CA VAL A 11 -3.53 6.29 4.62
C VAL A 11 -2.52 5.53 3.77
N SER A 12 -2.51 4.19 3.86
CA SER A 12 -1.62 3.33 3.06
C SER A 12 -1.95 3.42 1.57
N VAL A 13 -3.22 3.37 1.19
CA VAL A 13 -3.61 3.48 -0.23
C VAL A 13 -3.22 4.84 -0.81
N LEU A 14 -3.44 5.93 -0.05
CA LEU A 14 -3.07 7.27 -0.49
C LEU A 14 -1.55 7.47 -0.59
N SER A 15 -0.78 6.98 0.38
CA SER A 15 0.68 7.07 0.34
C SER A 15 1.26 6.24 -0.80
N GLY A 16 0.71 5.04 -1.05
CA GLY A 16 1.06 4.22 -2.22
C GLY A 16 0.72 4.90 -3.54
N ALA A 17 -0.46 5.51 -3.66
CA ALA A 17 -0.87 6.23 -4.86
C ALA A 17 0.04 7.46 -5.14
N ALA A 18 0.38 8.23 -4.11
CA ALA A 18 1.35 9.31 -4.23
C ALA A 18 2.74 8.78 -4.63
N GLY A 19 3.14 7.64 -4.07
CA GLY A 19 4.36 6.94 -4.45
C GLY A 19 4.41 6.57 -5.93
N LEU A 20 3.30 6.12 -6.53
CA LEU A 20 3.23 5.82 -7.96
C LEU A 20 3.39 7.07 -8.84
N VAL A 21 2.84 8.21 -8.41
CA VAL A 21 3.01 9.50 -9.11
C VAL A 21 4.48 9.95 -9.05
N ILE A 22 5.13 9.82 -7.90
CA ILE A 22 6.56 10.15 -7.74
C ILE A 22 7.42 9.19 -8.58
N ALA A 23 7.12 7.88 -8.55
CA ALA A 23 7.84 6.87 -9.31
C ALA A 23 7.83 7.13 -10.83
N ALA A 24 6.73 7.71 -11.33
CA ALA A 24 6.60 8.13 -12.73
C ALA A 24 7.53 9.29 -13.10
N ALA A 25 7.89 10.16 -12.15
CA ALA A 25 8.79 11.28 -12.35
C ALA A 25 10.28 10.92 -12.18
N LEU A 26 10.57 9.80 -11.50
CA LEU A 26 11.92 9.34 -11.26
C LEU A 26 12.53 8.65 -12.49
N PRO A 27 13.87 8.63 -12.61
CA PRO A 27 14.54 7.92 -13.71
C PRO A 27 14.35 6.41 -13.58
N TRP A 28 14.11 5.76 -14.73
CA TRP A 28 13.90 4.32 -14.83
C TRP A 28 15.18 3.57 -15.21
N ALA A 29 16.11 4.27 -15.87
CA ALA A 29 17.45 3.79 -16.10
C ALA A 29 18.48 4.91 -15.89
N THR A 30 19.63 4.54 -15.37
CA THR A 30 20.79 5.41 -15.21
C THR A 30 21.95 4.80 -15.98
N VAL A 31 22.45 5.52 -16.98
CA VAL A 31 23.60 5.07 -17.80
C VAL A 31 24.69 6.11 -17.68
N THR A 32 25.88 5.71 -17.25
CA THR A 32 27.05 6.60 -17.25
C THR A 32 27.68 6.63 -18.63
N LEU A 33 27.57 7.77 -19.33
CA LEU A 33 28.22 8.03 -20.61
C LEU A 33 29.36 9.02 -20.37
N LEU A 34 30.60 8.66 -20.66
CA LEU A 34 31.77 9.55 -20.48
C LEU A 34 31.84 10.15 -19.06
N ASN A 35 31.67 9.33 -18.02
CA ASN A 35 31.58 9.72 -16.60
C ASN A 35 30.40 10.65 -16.23
N THR A 36 29.49 10.93 -17.16
CA THR A 36 28.26 11.69 -16.85
C THR A 36 27.06 10.73 -16.72
N PRO A 37 26.32 10.77 -15.60
CA PRO A 37 25.12 9.95 -15.44
C PRO A 37 23.98 10.54 -16.29
N LEU A 38 23.62 9.83 -17.36
CA LEU A 38 22.41 10.09 -18.13
C LEU A 38 21.23 9.37 -17.49
N ALA A 39 20.25 10.15 -17.05
CA ALA A 39 18.96 9.66 -16.57
C ALA A 39 18.02 9.49 -17.78
N ILE A 40 17.54 8.26 -18.01
CA ILE A 40 16.52 8.00 -19.03
C ILE A 40 15.15 8.04 -18.34
N PRO A 41 14.32 9.07 -18.57
CA PRO A 41 12.98 9.12 -18.02
C PRO A 41 12.12 8.02 -18.67
N GLY A 42 11.35 7.29 -17.85
CA GLY A 42 10.40 6.28 -18.31
C GLY A 42 9.16 6.89 -18.94
N LEU A 43 9.31 7.61 -20.06
CA LEU A 43 8.24 8.42 -20.69
C LEU A 43 6.95 7.64 -21.00
N ALA A 44 7.05 6.36 -21.36
CA ALA A 44 5.88 5.54 -21.71
C ALA A 44 5.10 5.00 -20.49
N LEU A 45 5.75 4.86 -19.34
CA LEU A 45 5.11 4.42 -18.08
C LEU A 45 4.76 5.60 -17.16
N GLY A 46 5.31 6.78 -17.41
CA GLY A 46 5.05 8.00 -16.64
C GLY A 46 3.56 8.37 -16.62
N TRP A 47 2.90 8.43 -17.77
CA TRP A 47 1.48 8.81 -17.84
C TRP A 47 0.54 7.72 -17.31
N GLY A 48 0.89 6.44 -17.51
CA GLY A 48 0.14 5.31 -16.96
C GLY A 48 0.18 5.29 -15.42
N GLY A 49 1.36 5.53 -14.83
CA GLY A 49 1.51 5.63 -13.38
C GLY A 49 0.77 6.84 -12.79
N VAL A 50 0.83 7.99 -13.45
CA VAL A 50 0.12 9.21 -13.03
C VAL A 50 -1.40 9.00 -13.09
N THR A 51 -1.92 8.46 -14.19
CA THR A 51 -3.37 8.21 -14.34
C THR A 51 -3.88 7.17 -13.34
N ALA A 52 -3.13 6.09 -13.10
CA ALA A 52 -3.46 5.10 -12.08
C ALA A 52 -3.43 5.71 -10.67
N GLY A 53 -2.40 6.51 -10.34
CA GLY A 53 -2.28 7.19 -9.05
C GLY A 53 -3.43 8.17 -8.80
N ILE A 54 -3.75 9.03 -9.77
CA ILE A 54 -4.87 9.96 -9.68
C ILE A 54 -6.20 9.21 -9.55
N GLY A 55 -6.39 8.16 -10.34
CA GLY A 55 -7.59 7.32 -10.27
C GLY A 55 -7.80 6.73 -8.88
N VAL A 56 -6.75 6.21 -8.25
CA VAL A 56 -6.80 5.68 -6.88
C VAL A 56 -7.12 6.80 -5.87
N ILE A 57 -6.52 7.99 -6.00
CA ILE A 57 -6.78 9.14 -5.11
C ILE A 57 -8.23 9.60 -5.24
N CYS A 58 -8.76 9.74 -6.46
CA CYS A 58 -10.14 10.12 -6.68
C CYS A 58 -11.09 9.09 -6.07
N VAL A 59 -10.88 7.79 -6.32
CA VAL A 59 -11.70 6.73 -5.74
C VAL A 59 -11.64 6.74 -4.20
N ALA A 60 -10.49 7.14 -3.62
CA ALA A 60 -10.30 7.25 -2.17
C ALA A 60 -11.12 8.39 -1.58
N GLN A 61 -11.07 9.57 -2.18
CA GLN A 61 -11.75 10.77 -1.68
C GLN A 61 -13.28 10.65 -1.74
N PHE A 62 -13.83 10.02 -2.77
CA PHE A 62 -15.29 9.89 -2.92
C PHE A 62 -15.92 8.80 -2.03
N GLY A 63 -15.16 8.14 -1.16
CA GLY A 63 -15.66 7.05 -0.31
C GLY A 63 -16.08 5.78 -1.08
N ILE A 64 -15.85 5.78 -2.39
CA ILE A 64 -16.14 4.70 -3.34
C ILE A 64 -15.15 3.53 -3.16
N LEU A 65 -13.97 3.81 -2.59
CA LEU A 65 -12.89 2.84 -2.43
C LEU A 65 -13.26 1.57 -1.66
N ARG A 66 -14.24 1.63 -0.75
CA ARG A 66 -14.74 0.41 -0.06
C ARG A 66 -15.42 -0.56 -1.02
N ARG A 67 -16.19 -0.06 -1.98
CA ARG A 67 -16.91 -0.90 -2.94
C ARG A 67 -15.97 -1.52 -3.97
N PHE A 68 -14.82 -0.89 -4.19
CA PHE A 68 -13.81 -1.28 -5.18
C PHE A 68 -12.48 -1.68 -4.55
N ALA A 69 -12.47 -2.12 -3.28
CA ALA A 69 -11.22 -2.51 -2.62
C ALA A 69 -10.48 -3.62 -3.37
N TYR A 70 -11.20 -4.56 -3.99
CA TYR A 70 -10.62 -5.58 -4.87
C TYR A 70 -9.94 -5.01 -6.12
N LEU A 71 -10.48 -3.91 -6.67
CA LEU A 71 -9.86 -3.21 -7.79
C LEU A 71 -8.55 -2.53 -7.34
N GLY A 72 -8.51 -1.99 -6.12
CA GLY A 72 -7.28 -1.47 -5.50
C GLY A 72 -6.21 -2.55 -5.33
N ILE A 73 -6.60 -3.76 -4.87
CA ILE A 73 -5.68 -4.91 -4.79
C ILE A 73 -5.16 -5.27 -6.19
N ALA A 74 -6.06 -5.42 -7.17
CA ALA A 74 -5.68 -5.78 -8.53
C ALA A 74 -4.73 -4.75 -9.16
N LEU A 75 -5.01 -3.45 -9.00
CA LEU A 75 -4.15 -2.36 -9.49
C LEU A 75 -2.79 -2.35 -8.78
N GLY A 76 -2.75 -2.50 -7.46
CA GLY A 76 -1.50 -2.54 -6.70
C GLY A 76 -0.62 -3.73 -7.12
N VAL A 77 -1.21 -4.91 -7.27
CA VAL A 77 -0.50 -6.11 -7.76
C VAL A 77 -0.04 -5.94 -9.21
N ALA A 78 -0.87 -5.39 -10.08
CA ALA A 78 -0.50 -5.11 -11.46
C ALA A 78 0.67 -4.12 -11.54
N ALA A 79 0.63 -3.04 -10.76
CA ALA A 79 1.72 -2.06 -10.69
C ALA A 79 3.03 -2.69 -10.20
N ALA A 80 2.97 -3.50 -9.13
CA ALA A 80 4.14 -4.21 -8.62
C ALA A 80 4.69 -5.20 -9.66
N TYR A 81 3.82 -5.94 -10.35
CA TYR A 81 4.21 -6.87 -11.41
C TYR A 81 4.88 -6.15 -12.59
N ILE A 82 4.32 -5.01 -13.03
CA ILE A 82 4.91 -4.17 -14.08
C ILE A 82 6.29 -3.68 -13.64
N GLY A 83 6.44 -3.23 -12.39
CA GLY A 83 7.74 -2.83 -11.83
C GLY A 83 8.79 -3.94 -11.88
N VAL A 84 8.45 -5.14 -11.39
CA VAL A 84 9.36 -6.31 -11.42
C VAL A 84 9.72 -6.71 -12.85
N ARG A 85 8.75 -6.66 -13.77
CA ARG A 85 8.98 -6.98 -15.18
C ARG A 85 9.87 -5.94 -15.84
N ALA A 86 9.64 -4.66 -15.57
CA ALA A 86 10.47 -3.57 -16.06
C ALA A 86 11.91 -3.68 -15.52
N GLU A 87 12.12 -3.99 -14.25
CA GLU A 87 13.46 -4.22 -13.68
C GLU A 87 14.26 -5.24 -14.52
N ARG A 88 13.57 -6.31 -14.90
CA ARG A 88 14.15 -7.34 -15.76
C ARG A 88 14.39 -6.79 -17.17
N GLU A 89 13.35 -6.41 -17.89
CA GLU A 89 13.46 -6.07 -19.32
C GLU A 89 14.39 -4.87 -19.57
N THR A 90 14.38 -3.85 -18.71
CA THR A 90 15.20 -2.65 -18.86
C THR A 90 16.68 -2.98 -18.69
N GLY A 91 17.04 -3.71 -17.63
CA GLY A 91 18.44 -4.08 -17.41
C GLY A 91 19.01 -4.96 -18.52
N GLU A 92 18.23 -5.90 -19.05
CA GLU A 92 18.67 -6.72 -20.19
C GLU A 92 18.81 -5.93 -21.49
N SER A 93 17.86 -5.01 -21.75
CA SER A 93 17.89 -4.19 -22.96
C SER A 93 19.08 -3.23 -22.95
N VAL A 94 19.36 -2.60 -21.81
CA VAL A 94 20.54 -1.74 -21.62
C VAL A 94 21.81 -2.54 -21.80
N VAL A 95 21.98 -3.69 -21.15
CA VAL A 95 23.18 -4.53 -21.30
C VAL A 95 23.38 -4.97 -22.75
N ARG A 96 22.32 -5.41 -23.44
CA ARG A 96 22.40 -5.77 -24.87
C ARG A 96 22.82 -4.58 -25.73
N TYR A 97 22.27 -3.39 -25.46
CA TYR A 97 22.63 -2.17 -26.17
C TYR A 97 24.12 -1.83 -25.94
N LEU A 98 24.59 -1.86 -24.69
CA LEU A 98 25.99 -1.59 -24.34
C LEU A 98 26.96 -2.56 -25.02
N LEU A 99 26.65 -3.86 -25.02
CA LEU A 99 27.46 -4.88 -25.70
C LEU A 99 27.49 -4.66 -27.22
N ASN A 100 26.36 -4.26 -27.82
CA ASN A 100 26.32 -3.94 -29.25
C ASN A 100 27.15 -2.69 -29.59
N VAL A 101 27.11 -1.66 -28.75
CA VAL A 101 27.95 -0.47 -28.92
C VAL A 101 29.43 -0.83 -28.77
N GLN A 102 29.81 -1.61 -27.77
CA GLN A 102 31.19 -2.09 -27.61
C GLN A 102 31.67 -2.91 -28.82
N ARG A 103 30.84 -3.82 -29.33
CA ARG A 103 31.17 -4.60 -30.55
C ARG A 103 31.37 -3.70 -31.76
N ARG A 104 30.60 -2.62 -31.90
CA ARG A 104 30.77 -1.64 -32.98
C ARG A 104 32.02 -0.77 -32.81
N LEU A 105 32.45 -0.52 -31.57
CA LEU A 105 33.67 0.23 -31.27
C LEU A 105 34.94 -0.62 -31.35
N ALA A 106 34.85 -1.94 -31.24
CA ALA A 106 35.98 -2.85 -31.33
C ALA A 106 36.90 -2.61 -32.55
N PRO A 107 36.40 -2.48 -33.80
CA PRO A 107 37.28 -2.20 -34.95
C PRO A 107 37.93 -0.81 -34.88
N VAL A 108 37.25 0.19 -34.31
CA VAL A 108 37.80 1.54 -34.14
C VAL A 108 38.90 1.54 -33.08
N ASN A 109 38.69 0.86 -31.96
CA ASN A 109 39.69 0.71 -30.90
C ASN A 109 40.91 -0.07 -31.39
N ALA A 110 40.73 -1.06 -32.27
CA ALA A 110 41.85 -1.75 -32.90
C ALA A 110 42.72 -0.79 -33.74
N ARG A 111 42.09 0.10 -34.52
CA ARG A 111 42.81 1.15 -35.29
C ARG A 111 43.48 2.18 -34.41
N LEU A 112 42.85 2.58 -33.31
CA LEU A 112 43.47 3.52 -32.35
C LEU A 112 44.71 2.93 -31.68
N ALA A 113 44.69 1.63 -31.38
CA ALA A 113 45.84 0.93 -30.81
C ALA A 113 47.04 0.91 -31.78
N GLU A 114 46.82 0.84 -33.09
CA GLU A 114 47.89 0.93 -34.12
C GLU A 114 48.63 2.28 -34.05
N VAL A 115 47.97 3.35 -33.61
CA VAL A 115 48.52 4.72 -33.51
C VAL A 115 48.93 5.08 -32.08
N THR A 116 49.05 4.10 -31.17
CA THR A 116 49.38 4.32 -29.74
C THR A 116 48.42 5.28 -29.00
N LEU A 117 47.18 5.39 -29.46
CA LEU A 117 46.14 6.17 -28.79
C LEU A 117 45.38 5.29 -27.78
N PRO A 118 44.95 5.85 -26.63
CA PRO A 118 44.17 5.10 -25.65
C PRO A 118 42.82 4.68 -26.25
N PRO A 119 42.31 3.48 -25.90
CA PRO A 119 41.02 3.00 -26.40
C PRO A 119 39.87 3.86 -25.88
N ILE A 120 38.82 3.99 -26.69
CA ILE A 120 37.61 4.70 -26.27
C ILE A 120 36.78 3.75 -25.41
N GLU A 121 36.66 4.07 -24.12
CA GLU A 121 35.81 3.37 -23.15
C GLU A 121 34.63 4.25 -22.73
N PRO A 122 33.54 4.30 -23.52
CA PRO A 122 32.45 5.24 -23.29
C PRO A 122 31.68 4.99 -21.98
N PHE A 123 31.82 3.79 -21.40
CA PHE A 123 31.08 3.33 -20.21
C PHE A 123 31.99 3.09 -18.99
N GLY A 124 33.28 3.43 -19.07
CA GLY A 124 34.29 3.17 -18.04
C GLY A 124 34.79 1.72 -17.98
N ALA A 125 35.71 1.45 -17.06
CA ALA A 125 36.53 0.23 -17.01
C ALA A 125 35.78 -1.06 -16.63
N ALA A 126 34.50 -1.00 -16.24
CA ALA A 126 33.71 -2.19 -15.94
C ALA A 126 32.23 -1.99 -16.27
N ILE A 127 31.70 -2.85 -17.13
CA ILE A 127 30.24 -3.03 -17.25
C ILE A 127 29.75 -3.52 -15.90
N LYS A 128 28.91 -2.71 -15.27
CA LYS A 128 28.37 -2.99 -13.94
C LYS A 128 27.31 -4.09 -14.00
N THR A 129 26.84 -4.53 -12.85
CA THR A 129 25.79 -5.55 -12.79
C THR A 129 24.46 -5.00 -13.32
N ARG A 130 23.55 -5.87 -13.77
CA ARG A 130 22.23 -5.49 -14.30
C ARG A 130 21.49 -4.50 -13.40
N ARG A 131 21.62 -4.63 -12.07
CA ARG A 131 20.95 -3.77 -11.07
C ARG A 131 21.45 -2.33 -11.09
N ASP A 132 22.70 -2.10 -11.49
CA ASP A 132 23.30 -0.76 -11.49
C ASP A 132 22.75 0.15 -12.60
N TYR A 133 22.06 -0.44 -13.59
CA TYR A 133 21.40 0.29 -14.68
C TYR A 133 19.92 0.57 -14.40
N VAL A 134 19.36 -0.02 -13.33
CA VAL A 134 17.96 0.19 -12.95
C VAL A 134 17.88 1.46 -12.12
N GLY A 135 17.10 2.43 -12.62
CA GLY A 135 16.86 3.67 -11.90
C GLY A 135 15.92 3.48 -10.71
N ALA A 136 15.96 4.44 -9.79
CA ALA A 136 15.14 4.41 -8.57
C ALA A 136 13.64 4.31 -8.86
N GLY A 137 13.16 4.81 -10.00
CA GLY A 137 11.74 4.78 -10.37
C GLY A 137 11.13 3.38 -10.39
N VAL A 138 11.91 2.36 -10.80
CA VAL A 138 11.44 0.97 -10.83
C VAL A 138 11.23 0.45 -9.41
N GLY A 139 12.20 0.68 -8.52
CA GLY A 139 12.09 0.28 -7.11
C GLY A 139 10.92 0.96 -6.41
N TYR A 140 10.72 2.25 -6.64
CA TYR A 140 9.57 3.00 -6.12
C TYR A 140 8.24 2.47 -6.66
N THR A 141 8.16 2.06 -7.93
CA THR A 141 6.94 1.49 -8.51
C THR A 141 6.55 0.16 -7.83
N ILE A 142 7.53 -0.71 -7.58
CA ILE A 142 7.32 -1.99 -6.89
C ILE A 142 6.83 -1.73 -5.45
N TRP A 143 7.52 -0.84 -4.73
CA TRP A 143 7.16 -0.49 -3.36
C TRP A 143 5.76 0.12 -3.28
N ALA A 144 5.48 1.12 -4.13
CA ALA A 144 4.21 1.83 -4.14
C ALA A 144 3.04 0.90 -4.50
N GLY A 145 3.21 0.04 -5.50
CA GLY A 145 2.23 -1.00 -5.85
C GLY A 145 1.94 -1.95 -4.68
N GLY A 146 2.99 -2.39 -3.97
CA GLY A 146 2.88 -3.21 -2.77
C GLY A 146 2.12 -2.52 -1.64
N VAL A 147 2.40 -1.23 -1.39
CA VAL A 147 1.71 -0.42 -0.36
C VAL A 147 0.23 -0.24 -0.70
N VAL A 148 -0.12 0.05 -1.96
CA VAL A 148 -1.52 0.14 -2.42
C VAL A 148 -2.25 -1.20 -2.21
N ALA A 149 -1.62 -2.31 -2.60
CA ALA A 149 -2.21 -3.65 -2.42
C ALA A 149 -2.44 -3.97 -0.94
N ALA A 150 -1.43 -3.76 -0.10
CA ALA A 150 -1.50 -4.00 1.34
C ALA A 150 -2.57 -3.13 2.02
N GLY A 151 -2.61 -1.82 1.69
CA GLY A 151 -3.64 -0.90 2.18
C GLY A 151 -5.05 -1.34 1.78
N SER A 152 -5.23 -1.81 0.54
CA SER A 152 -6.50 -2.31 0.04
C SER A 152 -6.94 -3.60 0.76
N VAL A 153 -6.00 -4.50 1.05
CA VAL A 153 -6.27 -5.70 1.86
C VAL A 153 -6.69 -5.33 3.27
N LEU A 154 -6.01 -4.35 3.91
CA LEU A 154 -6.39 -3.86 5.24
C LEU A 154 -7.82 -3.29 5.26
N LEU A 155 -8.23 -2.61 4.19
CA LEU A 155 -9.61 -2.12 4.05
C LEU A 155 -10.62 -3.28 3.98
N VAL A 156 -10.33 -4.32 3.19
CA VAL A 156 -11.19 -5.52 3.10
C VAL A 156 -11.24 -6.25 4.45
N ALA A 157 -10.10 -6.42 5.12
CA ALA A 157 -10.01 -7.06 6.43
C ALA A 157 -10.77 -6.26 7.51
N GLY A 158 -10.65 -4.93 7.47
CA GLY A 158 -11.39 -4.01 8.33
C GLY A 158 -12.91 -4.16 8.22
N GLU A 159 -13.43 -4.39 7.01
CA GLU A 159 -14.86 -4.65 6.81
C GLU A 159 -15.30 -6.06 7.20
N ARG A 160 -14.40 -7.04 7.13
CA ARG A 160 -14.66 -8.43 7.53
C ARG A 160 -14.63 -8.64 9.04
N LEU A 161 -14.14 -7.69 9.84
CA LEU A 161 -14.34 -7.64 11.29
C LEU A 161 -15.82 -7.39 11.60
N ARG A 162 -16.65 -8.41 11.35
CA ARG A 162 -18.06 -8.45 11.69
C ARG A 162 -18.17 -8.65 13.19
N ARG A 163 -19.02 -7.85 13.84
CA ARG A 163 -19.44 -8.14 15.21
C ARG A 163 -20.53 -9.19 15.15
N THR A 164 -20.39 -10.31 15.84
CA THR A 164 -21.49 -11.27 16.01
C THR A 164 -22.42 -10.78 17.11
N CYS A 165 -23.73 -10.82 16.88
CA CYS A 165 -24.69 -10.53 17.93
C CYS A 165 -24.56 -11.58 19.06
N GLY A 166 -24.38 -11.14 20.31
CA GLY A 166 -24.28 -12.06 21.46
C GLY A 166 -25.53 -12.93 21.68
N TYR A 167 -26.70 -12.48 21.21
CA TYR A 167 -27.97 -13.23 21.35
C TYR A 167 -28.22 -14.21 20.21
N CYS A 168 -28.25 -13.74 18.96
CA CYS A 168 -28.62 -14.57 17.81
C CYS A 168 -27.42 -15.11 17.02
N ARG A 169 -26.18 -14.77 17.43
CA ARG A 169 -24.90 -15.11 16.79
C ARG A 169 -24.77 -14.69 15.32
N ARG A 170 -25.79 -14.05 14.74
CA ARG A 170 -25.72 -13.52 13.38
C ARG A 170 -24.68 -12.41 13.30
N ALA A 171 -23.85 -12.49 12.27
CA ALA A 171 -22.81 -11.52 12.01
C ALA A 171 -23.45 -10.20 11.55
N TRP A 172 -22.96 -9.09 12.10
CA TRP A 172 -23.46 -7.75 11.80
C TRP A 172 -22.29 -6.82 11.42
N SER A 173 -22.52 -5.96 10.44
CA SER A 173 -21.51 -5.02 9.95
C SER A 173 -21.27 -3.91 10.98
N ALA A 174 -20.00 -3.63 11.27
CA ALA A 174 -19.59 -2.61 12.22
C ALA A 174 -20.14 -1.21 11.89
N LYS A 175 -20.35 -0.90 10.60
CA LYS A 175 -20.90 0.37 10.10
C LYS A 175 -22.32 0.68 10.60
N ARG A 176 -23.14 -0.33 10.89
CA ARG A 176 -24.48 -0.11 11.48
C ARG A 176 -24.44 -0.02 13.00
N GLY A 177 -23.40 -0.53 13.66
CA GLY A 177 -23.30 -0.49 15.12
C GLY A 177 -23.07 0.91 15.70
N GLU A 178 -22.57 1.86 14.89
CA GLU A 178 -22.42 3.27 15.27
C GLU A 178 -23.72 4.08 15.14
N THR A 179 -24.63 3.67 14.26
CA THR A 179 -25.88 4.42 13.96
C THR A 179 -27.14 3.70 14.46
N VAL A 180 -27.09 2.39 14.66
CA VAL A 180 -28.22 1.55 15.01
C VAL A 180 -27.83 0.71 16.21
N SER A 181 -28.42 1.00 17.37
CA SER A 181 -28.10 0.32 18.63
C SER A 181 -28.73 -1.08 18.74
N PHE A 182 -29.52 -1.55 17.77
CA PHE A 182 -30.28 -2.81 17.87
C PHE A 182 -30.02 -3.79 16.72
N CYS A 183 -29.90 -5.08 17.04
CA CYS A 183 -29.70 -6.11 16.02
C CYS A 183 -30.94 -6.22 15.12
N THR A 184 -30.79 -5.92 13.83
CA THR A 184 -31.89 -5.97 12.84
C THR A 184 -32.57 -7.33 12.68
N ASN A 185 -31.91 -8.42 13.11
CA ASN A 185 -32.48 -9.75 12.97
C ASN A 185 -33.28 -10.20 14.20
N CYS A 186 -32.79 -9.93 15.41
CA CYS A 186 -33.46 -10.36 16.64
C CYS A 186 -34.11 -9.20 17.41
N GLY A 187 -34.00 -7.96 16.93
CA GLY A 187 -34.48 -6.75 17.59
C GLY A 187 -33.73 -6.38 18.87
N LYS A 188 -32.88 -7.27 19.42
CA LYS A 188 -32.21 -7.06 20.70
C LYS A 188 -31.06 -6.07 20.55
N GLN A 189 -31.04 -5.07 21.42
CA GLN A 189 -29.86 -4.23 21.63
C GLN A 189 -28.75 -5.07 22.28
N PRO A 190 -27.48 -4.91 21.87
CA PRO A 190 -26.37 -5.47 22.63
C PRO A 190 -26.47 -4.87 24.03
N ALA A 191 -26.41 -5.72 25.07
CA ALA A 191 -26.54 -5.25 26.44
C ALA A 191 -25.42 -4.24 26.70
N SER A 192 -25.75 -2.95 26.77
CA SER A 192 -24.90 -1.97 27.43
C SER A 192 -24.92 -2.36 28.89
N VAL A 193 -23.80 -2.90 29.37
CA VAL A 193 -23.68 -3.25 30.77
C VAL A 193 -23.33 -1.94 31.50
N PRO A 194 -24.20 -1.44 32.39
CA PRO A 194 -23.88 -0.25 33.17
C PRO A 194 -22.62 -0.53 33.99
N LEU A 195 -21.73 0.46 34.10
CA LEU A 195 -20.48 0.33 34.87
C LEU A 195 -20.64 0.97 36.25
N CYS A 196 -19.97 0.44 37.29
CA CYS A 196 -19.79 1.16 38.56
C CYS A 196 -19.14 2.51 38.30
N ALA A 197 -19.70 3.58 38.86
CA ALA A 197 -19.17 4.94 38.71
C ALA A 197 -17.73 5.07 39.27
N GLY A 198 -17.44 4.36 40.36
CA GLY A 198 -16.17 4.40 41.09
C GLY A 198 -15.08 3.46 40.57
N CYS A 199 -15.38 2.18 40.32
CA CYS A 199 -14.37 1.17 39.96
C CYS A 199 -14.52 0.59 38.54
N ALA A 200 -15.48 1.11 37.75
CA ALA A 200 -15.72 0.70 36.36
C ALA A 200 -15.99 -0.80 36.14
N THR A 201 -16.35 -1.56 37.18
CA THR A 201 -16.75 -2.97 37.04
C THR A 201 -18.13 -3.06 36.39
N PRO A 202 -18.36 -4.02 35.46
CA PRO A 202 -19.68 -4.24 34.87
C PRO A 202 -20.70 -4.69 35.92
N LEU A 203 -21.87 -4.05 35.95
CA LEU A 203 -22.98 -4.36 36.85
C LEU A 203 -24.00 -5.30 36.18
N LEU A 204 -24.53 -6.29 36.91
CA LEU A 204 -25.59 -7.13 36.35
C LEU A 204 -26.90 -6.35 36.18
N ARG A 205 -27.74 -6.81 35.25
CA ARG A 205 -29.02 -6.18 34.93
C ARG A 205 -29.91 -6.15 36.18
N GLY A 206 -30.23 -4.95 36.68
CA GLY A 206 -31.07 -4.73 37.86
C GLY A 206 -30.30 -4.33 39.12
N GLU A 207 -28.97 -4.42 39.11
CA GLU A 207 -28.14 -3.96 40.22
C GLU A 207 -28.03 -2.43 40.22
N LYS A 208 -28.57 -1.79 41.26
CA LYS A 208 -28.45 -0.33 41.46
C LYS A 208 -27.11 0.08 42.07
N PHE A 209 -26.42 -0.86 42.70
CA PHE A 209 -25.18 -0.66 43.44
C PHE A 209 -24.17 -1.73 43.06
N CYS A 210 -22.91 -1.37 43.04
CA CYS A 210 -21.85 -2.33 42.77
C CYS A 210 -21.51 -3.17 44.00
N PRO A 211 -21.42 -4.50 43.85
CA PRO A 211 -21.05 -5.38 44.97
C PRO A 211 -19.60 -5.19 45.44
N VAL A 212 -18.73 -4.58 44.62
CA VAL A 212 -17.30 -4.38 44.94
C VAL A 212 -17.06 -3.02 45.60
N CYS A 213 -17.55 -1.94 44.97
CA CYS A 213 -17.26 -0.56 45.37
C CYS A 213 -18.39 0.07 46.22
N GLY A 214 -19.57 -0.54 46.30
CA GLY A 214 -20.76 0.04 46.96
C GLY A 214 -21.38 1.27 46.26
N THR A 215 -20.69 1.87 45.28
CA THR A 215 -21.19 3.06 44.59
C THR A 215 -22.25 2.72 43.54
N GLY A 216 -23.17 3.67 43.32
CA GLY A 216 -24.30 3.53 42.42
C GLY A 216 -23.92 3.51 40.94
N THR A 217 -24.87 3.09 40.10
CA THR A 217 -24.75 3.13 38.64
C THR A 217 -24.53 4.56 38.14
N SER A 218 -23.51 4.81 37.30
CA SER A 218 -23.43 6.08 36.57
C SER A 218 -24.26 5.97 35.29
N PRO A 219 -25.30 6.79 35.07
CA PRO A 219 -26.06 6.78 33.81
C PRO A 219 -25.20 7.20 32.61
N ASN A 220 -24.02 7.78 32.85
CA ASN A 220 -23.14 8.32 31.82
C ASN A 220 -21.95 7.41 31.45
N LYS A 221 -21.80 6.24 32.10
CA LYS A 221 -20.71 5.29 31.82
C LYS A 221 -21.28 3.91 31.50
N THR A 222 -21.36 3.57 30.22
CA THR A 222 -21.70 2.22 29.76
C THR A 222 -20.48 1.56 29.13
N ALA A 223 -20.17 0.33 29.53
CA ALA A 223 -19.22 -0.49 28.80
C ALA A 223 -19.98 -1.14 27.65
N VAL A 224 -19.53 -0.90 26.43
CA VAL A 224 -19.85 -1.79 25.31
C VAL A 224 -19.02 -3.04 25.52
N MET A 225 -19.67 -4.13 25.91
CA MET A 225 -19.03 -5.43 26.09
C MET A 225 -18.40 -5.85 24.75
N THR A 226 -17.10 -5.66 24.60
CA THR A 226 -16.35 -5.99 23.38
C THR A 226 -16.19 -7.50 23.32
N THR A 227 -17.00 -8.12 22.46
CA THR A 227 -16.89 -9.53 22.11
C THR A 227 -15.51 -9.85 21.52
N LYS A 228 -14.97 -11.01 21.95
CA LYS A 228 -13.81 -11.70 21.38
C LYS A 228 -13.85 -11.68 19.85
N VAL A 229 -12.74 -11.29 19.24
CA VAL A 229 -12.46 -11.52 17.82
C VAL A 229 -12.30 -13.03 17.65
N VAL A 230 -13.19 -13.64 16.87
CA VAL A 230 -13.06 -15.03 16.38
C VAL A 230 -12.65 -14.95 14.92
#